data_AF-A0A2R7L8Q4-F1
#
_entry.id   AF-A0A2R7L8Q4-F1
#
_cell.length_a   1.000
_cell.length_b   1.000
_cell.length_c   1.000
_cell.angle_alpha   90.00
_cell.angle_beta   90.00
_cell.angle_gamma   90.00
#
_symmetry.space_group_name_H-M   'P 1'
#
loop_
_entity.id
_entity.type
_entity.pdbx_description
1 polymer ?
#
loop_
_entity_poly.entity_id
_entity_poly.type
_entity_poly.pdbx_seq_one_letter_code
_entity_poly.pdbx_strand_id
1 'polypeptide(L)'
;MIFLQERNGVASLTYVGDSARVLKDGQVIIDWTSGGSLAAIPIGDGYELQVRSGSTTTSTRLAVGEIILALGQSNMVGWFQAPSTVPTTGAGAYVLQSGDWTAATGAGALTFARVLSEGAGNAPVAFINASAGGTALLQEFDTGLGYWLNTAANGLLATAVNLLKSVGGSAKFAIWIQGEAEGSTLKTGQTATQSAYAAGFETLLQRLFSAVQVENVVVGGLGHLDNGQAPFIPQGWAAIVAAQQQVVAAHANMAFAAAAFGLEQLDGGHYTGASRAWQAADVATAALSLM
;
A
#
# COMPACT_ATOMS: atom_id res chain seq x y z
N MET A 1 -18.42 0.18 -3.57
CA MET A 1 -17.93 -1.01 -2.84
C MET A 1 -17.50 -0.55 -1.46
N ILE A 2 -17.71 -1.36 -0.44
CA ILE A 2 -17.14 -1.17 0.91
C ILE A 2 -16.09 -2.26 1.10
N PHE A 3 -14.92 -1.88 1.59
CA PHE A 3 -13.89 -2.84 2.00
C PHE A 3 -13.71 -2.74 3.52
N LEU A 4 -13.81 -3.86 4.22
CA LEU A 4 -13.62 -3.91 5.66
C LEU A 4 -12.32 -4.64 5.99
N GLN A 5 -11.58 -4.09 6.94
CA GLN A 5 -10.42 -4.78 7.47
C GLN A 5 -10.88 -5.93 8.38
N GLU A 6 -10.32 -7.12 8.17
CA GLU A 6 -10.45 -8.24 9.08
C GLU A 6 -9.74 -7.96 10.41
N ARG A 7 -10.37 -8.33 11.53
CA ARG A 7 -9.70 -8.49 12.83
C ARG A 7 -10.16 -9.78 13.51
N ASN A 8 -9.22 -10.67 13.82
CA ASN A 8 -9.50 -11.95 14.49
C ASN A 8 -10.50 -12.84 13.70
N GLY A 9 -10.36 -12.97 12.39
CA GLY A 9 -11.20 -13.84 11.57
C GLY A 9 -12.49 -13.21 11.05
N VAL A 10 -12.83 -11.99 11.47
CA VAL A 10 -14.09 -11.33 11.12
C VAL A 10 -13.97 -9.80 11.09
N ALA A 11 -14.88 -9.13 10.38
CA ALA A 11 -15.03 -7.67 10.44
C ALA A 11 -16.39 -7.26 11.01
N SER A 12 -16.49 -5.98 11.41
CA SER A 12 -17.77 -5.38 11.80
C SER A 12 -18.01 -4.11 10.99
N LEU A 13 -19.28 -3.86 10.64
CA LEU A 13 -19.71 -2.68 9.89
C LEU A 13 -20.78 -1.92 10.66
N THR A 14 -20.51 -0.66 10.98
CA THR A 14 -21.57 0.26 11.43
C THR A 14 -22.34 0.77 10.22
N TYR A 15 -23.66 0.82 10.34
CA TYR A 15 -24.53 1.35 9.28
C TYR A 15 -25.56 2.32 9.86
N VAL A 16 -26.07 3.18 8.97
CA VAL A 16 -27.18 4.09 9.25
C VAL A 16 -28.36 3.66 8.40
N GLY A 17 -29.44 3.25 9.04
CA GLY A 17 -30.66 2.74 8.41
C GLY A 17 -31.55 2.07 9.43
N ASP A 18 -32.76 1.69 9.02
CA ASP A 18 -33.69 0.96 9.87
C ASP A 18 -33.20 -0.48 10.08
N SER A 19 -32.47 -1.02 9.10
CA SER A 19 -31.91 -2.37 9.13
C SER A 19 -30.89 -2.62 8.01
N ALA A 20 -30.09 -3.68 8.17
CA ALA A 20 -29.16 -4.13 7.13
C ALA A 20 -28.97 -5.66 7.14
N ARG A 21 -28.58 -6.22 5.99
CA ARG A 21 -28.10 -7.60 5.85
C ARG A 21 -26.86 -7.71 4.97
N VAL A 22 -26.08 -8.75 5.20
CA VAL A 22 -25.02 -9.18 4.28
C VAL A 22 -25.48 -10.46 3.58
N LEU A 23 -25.40 -10.46 2.25
CA LEU A 23 -25.66 -11.63 1.41
C LEU A 23 -24.37 -12.14 0.78
N LYS A 24 -24.31 -13.45 0.56
CA LYS A 24 -23.33 -14.12 -0.29
C LYS A 24 -24.09 -15.01 -1.27
N ASP A 25 -23.89 -14.81 -2.57
CA ASP A 25 -24.54 -15.61 -3.62
C ASP A 25 -26.08 -15.69 -3.46
N GLY A 26 -26.69 -14.56 -3.08
CA GLY A 26 -28.13 -14.43 -2.87
C GLY A 26 -28.65 -14.97 -1.52
N GLN A 27 -27.79 -15.61 -0.72
CA GLN A 27 -28.14 -16.13 0.61
C GLN A 27 -27.78 -15.12 1.70
N VAL A 28 -28.67 -14.93 2.67
CA VAL A 28 -28.41 -14.08 3.85
C VAL A 28 -27.45 -14.81 4.78
N ILE A 29 -26.29 -14.21 5.04
CA ILE A 29 -25.30 -14.75 5.99
C ILE A 29 -25.29 -13.98 7.31
N ILE A 30 -25.71 -12.71 7.29
CA ILE A 30 -25.92 -11.87 8.47
C ILE A 30 -27.23 -11.11 8.29
N ASP A 31 -28.06 -11.08 9.33
CA ASP A 31 -29.45 -10.67 9.27
C ASP A 31 -29.76 -9.33 9.98
N TRP A 32 -31.01 -8.88 9.86
CA TRP A 32 -31.53 -7.54 10.14
C TRP A 32 -31.56 -7.22 11.64
N THR A 33 -30.65 -6.36 12.07
CA THR A 33 -30.73 -5.65 13.35
C THR A 33 -31.45 -4.31 13.16
N SER A 34 -32.06 -3.73 14.19
CA SER A 34 -32.67 -2.39 14.07
C SER A 34 -31.64 -1.30 14.38
N GLY A 35 -30.94 -0.80 13.36
CA GLY A 35 -29.82 0.12 13.53
C GLY A 35 -28.63 -0.49 14.30
N GLY A 36 -27.42 0.01 14.02
CA GLY A 36 -26.24 -0.36 14.79
C GLY A 36 -25.13 -0.97 13.95
N SER A 37 -24.56 -2.09 14.43
CA SER A 37 -23.39 -2.73 13.84
C SER A 37 -23.72 -4.15 13.40
N LEU A 38 -23.36 -4.50 12.17
CA LEU A 38 -23.27 -5.88 11.70
C LEU A 38 -21.91 -6.42 12.13
N ALA A 39 -21.89 -7.31 13.12
CA ALA A 39 -20.67 -7.93 13.61
C ALA A 39 -20.42 -9.29 12.97
N ALA A 40 -19.20 -9.80 13.11
CA ALA A 40 -18.81 -11.14 12.68
C ALA A 40 -18.96 -11.41 11.16
N ILE A 41 -18.74 -10.39 10.33
CA ILE A 41 -18.73 -10.53 8.86
C ILE A 41 -17.53 -11.40 8.48
N PRO A 42 -17.73 -12.57 7.84
CA PRO A 42 -16.62 -13.45 7.47
C PRO A 42 -15.67 -12.80 6.46
N ILE A 43 -14.42 -13.25 6.47
CA ILE A 43 -13.42 -12.92 5.44
C ILE A 43 -13.92 -13.42 4.08
N GLY A 44 -13.73 -12.59 3.07
CA GLY A 44 -14.07 -12.95 1.69
C GLY A 44 -14.52 -11.75 0.87
N ASP A 45 -14.71 -11.98 -0.41
CA ASP A 45 -15.23 -10.98 -1.33
C ASP A 45 -16.61 -11.40 -1.87
N GLY A 46 -17.17 -10.60 -2.78
CA GLY A 46 -18.43 -10.94 -3.46
C GLY A 46 -19.67 -10.87 -2.57
N TYR A 47 -19.59 -10.24 -1.41
CA TYR A 47 -20.76 -9.98 -0.57
C TYR A 47 -21.59 -8.83 -1.14
N GLU A 48 -22.88 -8.84 -0.83
CA GLU A 48 -23.78 -7.71 -1.03
C GLU A 48 -24.29 -7.22 0.33
N LEU A 49 -23.99 -5.97 0.66
CA LEU A 49 -24.63 -5.26 1.77
C LEU A 49 -25.92 -4.65 1.26
N GLN A 50 -27.03 -4.95 1.93
CA GLN A 50 -28.31 -4.27 1.71
C GLN A 50 -28.69 -3.47 2.95
N VAL A 51 -28.89 -2.17 2.81
CA VAL A 51 -29.35 -1.28 3.89
C VAL A 51 -30.73 -0.76 3.55
N ARG A 52 -31.70 -0.86 4.46
CA ARG A 52 -33.03 -0.28 4.31
C ARG A 52 -33.20 0.97 5.15
N SER A 53 -33.78 2.01 4.56
CA SER A 53 -34.24 3.21 5.23
C SER A 53 -35.63 3.58 4.70
N GLY A 54 -36.64 3.50 5.57
CA GLY A 54 -38.05 3.51 5.21
C GLY A 54 -38.39 2.37 4.24
N SER A 55 -38.94 2.74 3.08
CA SER A 55 -39.25 1.80 1.99
C SER A 55 -38.07 1.56 1.03
N THR A 56 -36.99 2.34 1.14
CA THR A 56 -35.88 2.30 0.19
C THR A 56 -34.82 1.31 0.64
N THR A 57 -34.35 0.47 -0.28
CA THR A 57 -33.21 -0.42 -0.05
C THR A 57 -32.06 -0.03 -0.97
N THR A 58 -30.88 0.19 -0.40
CA THR A 58 -29.64 0.40 -1.15
C THR A 58 -28.77 -0.86 -1.05
N SER A 59 -28.21 -1.27 -2.19
CA SER A 59 -27.28 -2.41 -2.27
C SER A 59 -25.88 -1.91 -2.62
N THR A 60 -24.85 -2.44 -1.96
CA THR A 60 -23.45 -2.14 -2.27
C THR A 60 -22.60 -3.40 -2.13
N ARG A 61 -21.68 -3.63 -3.07
CA ARG A 61 -20.71 -4.73 -2.96
C ARG A 61 -19.82 -4.53 -1.74
N LEU A 62 -19.57 -5.62 -1.03
CA LEU A 62 -18.76 -5.66 0.19
C LEU A 62 -17.66 -6.71 0.02
N ALA A 63 -16.47 -6.39 0.51
CA ALA A 63 -15.37 -7.34 0.69
C ALA A 63 -14.73 -7.13 2.07
N VAL A 64 -14.20 -8.21 2.63
CA VAL A 64 -13.57 -8.25 3.95
C VAL A 64 -12.23 -8.94 3.83
N GLY A 65 -11.15 -8.26 4.23
CA GLY A 65 -9.80 -8.80 4.14
C GLY A 65 -8.74 -7.80 4.60
N GLU A 66 -7.57 -7.81 3.98
CA GLU A 66 -6.42 -7.03 4.44
C GLU A 66 -6.31 -5.67 3.72
N ILE A 67 -6.13 -4.60 4.49
CA ILE A 67 -5.89 -3.25 3.97
C ILE A 67 -4.39 -2.94 3.98
N ILE A 68 -3.89 -2.51 2.84
CA ILE A 68 -2.48 -2.21 2.58
C ILE A 68 -2.34 -0.74 2.17
N LEU A 69 -1.57 0.05 2.92
CA LEU A 69 -1.25 1.43 2.55
C LEU A 69 -0.01 1.43 1.65
N ALA A 70 -0.16 1.75 0.37
CA ALA A 70 0.94 1.81 -0.58
C ALA A 70 1.49 3.25 -0.70
N LEU A 71 2.74 3.43 -0.28
CA LEU A 71 3.45 4.70 -0.24
C LEU A 71 4.73 4.65 -1.07
N GLY A 72 5.20 5.82 -1.46
CA GLY A 72 6.47 6.00 -2.17
C GLY A 72 6.28 6.52 -3.58
N GLN A 73 7.24 6.23 -4.47
CA GLN A 73 7.36 6.93 -5.75
C GLN A 73 6.98 6.09 -6.98
N SER A 74 7.58 6.40 -8.12
CA SER A 74 7.22 5.86 -9.43
C SER A 74 7.29 4.33 -9.54
N ASN A 75 8.19 3.67 -8.81
CA ASN A 75 8.20 2.19 -8.78
C ASN A 75 6.99 1.61 -8.03
N MET A 76 6.54 2.24 -6.93
CA MET A 76 5.26 1.89 -6.28
C MET A 76 4.07 2.21 -7.18
N VAL A 77 4.03 3.38 -7.80
CA VAL A 77 2.96 3.75 -8.76
C VAL A 77 2.87 2.70 -9.87
N GLY A 78 4.02 2.25 -10.36
CA GLY A 78 4.11 1.25 -11.42
C GLY A 78 3.51 -0.11 -11.04
N TRP A 79 3.42 -0.48 -9.76
CA TRP A 79 2.77 -1.72 -9.33
C TRP A 79 1.31 -1.80 -9.75
N PHE A 80 0.65 -0.65 -9.89
CA PHE A 80 -0.77 -0.54 -10.23
C PHE A 80 -1.01 -0.35 -11.73
N GLN A 81 0.01 0.09 -12.49
CA GLN A 81 -0.13 0.49 -13.89
C GLN A 81 0.38 -0.56 -14.89
N ALA A 82 1.43 -1.30 -14.54
CA ALA A 82 2.05 -2.22 -15.48
C ALA A 82 1.14 -3.44 -15.72
N PRO A 83 0.79 -3.78 -16.97
CA PRO A 83 -0.11 -4.90 -17.24
C PRO A 83 0.44 -6.21 -16.70
N SER A 84 -0.44 -7.00 -16.07
CA SER A 84 -0.11 -8.32 -15.54
C SER A 84 -0.32 -9.42 -16.58
N THR A 85 0.62 -10.35 -16.66
CA THR A 85 0.42 -11.67 -17.29
C THR A 85 0.05 -12.75 -16.26
N VAL A 86 0.05 -12.41 -14.96
CA VAL A 86 -0.33 -13.32 -13.88
C VAL A 86 -1.86 -13.46 -13.88
N PRO A 87 -2.40 -14.69 -13.95
CA PRO A 87 -3.83 -14.93 -13.85
C PRO A 87 -4.38 -14.36 -12.53
N THR A 88 -5.54 -13.70 -12.59
CA THR A 88 -6.25 -13.17 -11.41
C THR A 88 -6.99 -14.27 -10.63
N THR A 89 -6.53 -15.52 -10.70
CA THR A 89 -7.19 -16.64 -10.03
C THR A 89 -6.81 -16.66 -8.55
N GLY A 90 -7.70 -16.21 -7.68
CA GLY A 90 -7.48 -16.08 -6.24
C GLY A 90 -8.45 -15.09 -5.59
N ALA A 91 -8.31 -14.84 -4.29
CA ALA A 91 -9.10 -13.84 -3.56
C ALA A 91 -8.99 -12.45 -4.23
N GLY A 92 -10.08 -11.68 -4.21
CA GLY A 92 -10.13 -10.39 -4.88
C GLY A 92 -9.04 -9.42 -4.44
N ALA A 93 -8.43 -8.75 -5.42
CA ALA A 93 -7.50 -7.64 -5.21
C ALA A 93 -8.15 -6.33 -5.68
N TYR A 94 -8.19 -5.34 -4.80
CA TYR A 94 -8.84 -4.05 -5.04
C TYR A 94 -7.89 -2.90 -4.76
N VAL A 95 -8.13 -1.76 -5.40
CA VAL A 95 -7.37 -0.53 -5.19
C VAL A 95 -8.36 0.60 -4.97
N LEU A 96 -8.16 1.38 -3.91
CA LEU A 96 -8.76 2.69 -3.77
C LEU A 96 -7.82 3.71 -4.41
N GLN A 97 -8.26 4.31 -5.52
CA GLN A 97 -7.53 5.35 -6.22
C GLN A 97 -8.50 6.46 -6.61
N SER A 98 -8.12 7.72 -6.37
CA SER A 98 -8.94 8.90 -6.68
C SER A 98 -10.34 8.88 -6.03
N GLY A 99 -10.51 8.17 -4.91
CA GLY A 99 -11.78 8.04 -4.19
C GLY A 99 -12.65 6.86 -4.63
N ASP A 100 -12.28 6.14 -5.68
CA ASP A 100 -13.03 5.00 -6.20
C ASP A 100 -12.32 3.67 -5.98
N TRP A 101 -13.10 2.65 -5.63
CA TRP A 101 -12.65 1.26 -5.55
C TRP A 101 -12.70 0.62 -6.93
N THR A 102 -11.56 0.14 -7.42
CA THR A 102 -11.45 -0.64 -8.66
C THR A 102 -10.80 -1.99 -8.40
N ALA A 103 -11.00 -2.95 -9.29
CA ALA A 103 -10.17 -4.16 -9.28
C ALA A 103 -8.72 -3.77 -9.59
N ALA A 104 -7.76 -4.43 -8.94
CA ALA A 104 -6.35 -4.28 -9.27
C ALA A 104 -6.07 -4.89 -10.64
N THR A 105 -5.32 -4.18 -11.48
CA THR A 105 -4.92 -4.66 -12.83
C THR A 105 -3.40 -4.73 -13.00
N GLY A 106 -2.65 -4.07 -12.12
CA GLY A 106 -1.20 -3.97 -12.21
C GLY A 106 -0.48 -5.24 -11.74
N ALA A 107 0.62 -5.59 -12.41
CA ALA A 107 1.41 -6.80 -12.16
C ALA A 107 1.99 -6.86 -10.74
N GLY A 108 2.43 -5.72 -10.20
CA GLY A 108 2.92 -5.64 -8.83
C GLY A 108 1.80 -5.86 -7.81
N ALA A 109 0.71 -5.10 -7.94
CA ALA A 109 -0.44 -5.20 -7.03
C ALA A 109 -1.07 -6.60 -7.03
N LEU A 110 -1.27 -7.20 -8.21
CA LEU A 110 -1.83 -8.55 -8.34
C LEU A 110 -0.89 -9.62 -7.77
N THR A 111 0.42 -9.52 -8.03
CA THR A 111 1.39 -10.47 -7.48
C THR A 111 1.48 -10.37 -5.96
N PHE A 112 1.58 -9.16 -5.41
CA PHE A 112 1.58 -8.96 -3.95
C PHE A 112 0.31 -9.53 -3.32
N ALA A 113 -0.86 -9.16 -3.86
CA ALA A 113 -2.14 -9.61 -3.33
C ALA A 113 -2.28 -11.13 -3.37
N ARG A 114 -1.85 -11.77 -4.46
CA ARG A 114 -1.85 -13.23 -4.58
C ARG A 114 -0.97 -13.88 -3.51
N VAL A 115 0.29 -13.47 -3.40
CA VAL A 115 1.25 -14.06 -2.45
C VAL A 115 0.77 -13.87 -1.01
N LEU A 116 0.33 -12.65 -0.66
CA LEU A 116 -0.19 -12.37 0.67
C LEU A 116 -1.46 -13.17 0.96
N SER A 117 -2.43 -13.17 0.05
CA SER A 117 -3.69 -13.92 0.18
C SER A 117 -3.42 -15.42 0.38
N GLU A 118 -2.60 -16.03 -0.48
CA GLU A 118 -2.26 -17.46 -0.36
C GLU A 118 -1.55 -17.77 0.97
N GLY A 119 -0.68 -16.89 1.44
CA GLY A 119 0.02 -17.03 2.72
C GLY A 119 -0.83 -16.74 3.97
N ALA A 120 -1.88 -15.92 3.83
CA ALA A 120 -2.72 -15.43 4.93
C ALA A 120 -4.15 -16.00 4.92
N GLY A 121 -4.33 -17.23 4.41
CA GLY A 121 -5.62 -17.93 4.52
C GLY A 121 -6.69 -17.52 3.49
N ASN A 122 -6.26 -17.01 2.33
CA ASN A 122 -7.10 -16.56 1.21
C ASN A 122 -7.94 -15.30 1.48
N ALA A 123 -7.44 -14.38 2.30
CA ALA A 123 -8.07 -13.09 2.49
C ALA A 123 -7.94 -12.19 1.25
N PRO A 124 -9.02 -11.52 0.79
CA PRO A 124 -8.94 -10.44 -0.19
C PRO A 124 -7.98 -9.34 0.26
N VAL A 125 -7.38 -8.64 -0.69
CA VAL A 125 -6.43 -7.55 -0.42
C VAL A 125 -6.92 -6.25 -1.03
N ALA A 126 -6.90 -5.19 -0.24
CA ALA A 126 -7.21 -3.84 -0.68
C ALA A 126 -5.98 -2.94 -0.54
N PHE A 127 -5.60 -2.28 -1.62
CA PHE A 127 -4.57 -1.24 -1.60
C PHE A 127 -5.20 0.13 -1.47
N ILE A 128 -4.69 0.91 -0.52
CA ILE A 128 -4.86 2.35 -0.46
C ILE A 128 -3.66 2.94 -1.18
N ASN A 129 -3.82 3.24 -2.46
CA ASN A 129 -2.72 3.74 -3.28
C ASN A 129 -2.55 5.25 -3.07
N ALA A 130 -1.58 5.61 -2.25
CA ALA A 130 -1.19 7.00 -2.02
C ALA A 130 0.20 7.32 -2.60
N SER A 131 0.74 6.44 -3.44
CA SER A 131 2.04 6.64 -4.09
C SER A 131 1.99 7.75 -5.14
N ALA A 132 3.12 8.43 -5.34
CA ALA A 132 3.22 9.57 -6.24
C ALA A 132 4.58 9.60 -6.96
N GLY A 133 4.56 9.56 -8.30
CA GLY A 133 5.78 9.48 -9.10
C GLY A 133 6.67 10.71 -8.97
N GLY A 134 8.00 10.49 -8.96
CA GLY A 134 9.00 11.57 -8.97
C GLY A 134 9.09 12.41 -7.68
N THR A 135 8.44 11.98 -6.61
CA THR A 135 8.49 12.66 -5.30
C THR A 135 9.75 12.28 -4.51
N ALA A 136 10.17 13.20 -3.65
CA ALA A 136 11.24 12.98 -2.67
C ALA A 136 10.67 12.72 -1.26
N LEU A 137 11.42 12.11 -0.36
CA LEU A 137 11.16 12.17 1.07
C LEU A 137 11.45 13.56 1.64
N LEU A 138 12.61 14.13 1.25
CA LEU A 138 13.18 15.36 1.80
C LEU A 138 12.95 16.56 0.84
N GLN A 139 12.70 17.74 1.41
CA GLN A 139 12.40 18.96 0.64
C GLN A 139 13.52 19.37 -0.33
N GLU A 140 14.78 19.24 0.10
CA GLU A 140 15.94 19.63 -0.69
C GLU A 140 16.11 18.80 -1.97
N PHE A 141 15.54 17.59 -2.03
CA PHE A 141 15.55 16.70 -3.20
C PHE A 141 14.28 16.79 -4.03
N ASP A 142 13.33 17.66 -3.68
CA ASP A 142 12.08 17.86 -4.44
C ASP A 142 12.35 18.51 -5.80
N THR A 143 11.95 17.82 -6.87
CA THR A 143 12.06 18.29 -8.26
C THR A 143 10.89 19.18 -8.69
N GLY A 144 9.93 19.45 -7.79
CA GLY A 144 8.70 20.19 -8.06
C GLY A 144 7.44 19.31 -8.09
N LEU A 145 7.59 18.01 -7.80
CA LEU A 145 6.50 17.03 -7.74
C LEU A 145 6.03 16.77 -6.30
N GLY A 146 6.74 17.31 -5.31
CA GLY A 146 6.40 17.25 -3.90
C GLY A 146 7.35 16.36 -3.11
N TYR A 147 7.27 16.53 -1.78
CA TYR A 147 8.04 15.73 -0.84
C TYR A 147 7.20 15.22 0.34
N TRP A 148 7.53 14.04 0.85
CA TRP A 148 6.72 13.33 1.84
C TRP A 148 6.71 13.99 3.23
N LEU A 149 7.79 14.70 3.59
CA LEU A 149 7.83 15.46 4.85
C LEU A 149 7.14 16.83 4.80
N ASN A 150 6.49 17.18 3.69
CA ASN A 150 5.69 18.39 3.59
C ASN A 150 4.53 18.35 4.61
N THR A 151 4.48 19.36 5.48
CA THR A 151 3.47 19.47 6.55
C THR A 151 2.21 20.21 6.12
N ALA A 152 2.14 20.69 4.88
CA ALA A 152 0.93 21.29 4.34
C ALA A 152 -0.25 20.30 4.38
N ALA A 153 -1.47 20.81 4.55
CA ALA A 153 -2.68 19.98 4.64
C ALA A 153 -2.94 19.14 3.37
N ASN A 154 -2.42 19.59 2.22
CA ASN A 154 -2.45 18.88 0.94
C ASN A 154 -1.10 18.21 0.59
N GLY A 155 -0.19 18.07 1.56
CA GLY A 155 1.05 17.32 1.39
C GLY A 155 0.80 15.82 1.17
N LEU A 156 1.80 15.11 0.67
CA LEU A 156 1.68 13.69 0.29
C LEU A 156 1.27 12.81 1.49
N LEU A 157 1.93 12.97 2.63
CA LEU A 157 1.58 12.23 3.85
C LEU A 157 0.16 12.56 4.35
N ALA A 158 -0.22 13.84 4.36
CA ALA A 158 -1.56 14.25 4.78
C ALA A 158 -2.63 13.65 3.87
N THR A 159 -2.38 13.61 2.56
CA THR A 159 -3.26 12.97 1.58
C THR A 159 -3.37 11.47 1.81
N ALA A 160 -2.25 10.77 2.02
CA ALA A 160 -2.22 9.35 2.34
C ALA A 160 -2.99 9.02 3.63
N VAL A 161 -2.78 9.81 4.69
CA VAL A 161 -3.48 9.69 5.98
C VAL A 161 -4.98 9.90 5.81
N ASN A 162 -5.39 10.92 5.07
CA ASN A 162 -6.82 11.21 4.84
C ASN A 162 -7.48 10.10 4.01
N LEU A 163 -6.77 9.56 3.02
CA LEU A 163 -7.26 8.45 2.21
C LEU A 163 -7.44 7.20 3.07
N LEU A 164 -6.47 6.85 3.94
CA LEU A 164 -6.62 5.72 4.86
C LEU A 164 -7.75 5.95 5.88
N LYS A 165 -7.88 7.17 6.43
CA LYS A 165 -8.98 7.53 7.34
C LYS A 165 -10.35 7.37 6.68
N SER A 166 -10.47 7.64 5.38
CA SER A 166 -11.74 7.46 4.65
C SER A 166 -12.23 6.01 4.60
N VAL A 167 -11.36 5.04 4.87
CA VAL A 167 -11.68 3.60 4.90
C VAL A 167 -11.52 2.98 6.29
N GLY A 168 -11.50 3.79 7.35
CA GLY A 168 -11.44 3.33 8.74
C GLY A 168 -10.12 3.60 9.46
N GLY A 169 -9.10 4.15 8.79
CA GLY A 169 -7.90 4.67 9.44
C GLY A 169 -6.91 3.60 9.93
N SER A 170 -7.05 2.37 9.45
CA SER A 170 -6.24 1.21 9.87
C SER A 170 -5.76 0.42 8.65
N ALA A 171 -4.49 0.03 8.66
CA ALA A 171 -3.87 -0.82 7.66
C ALA A 171 -3.05 -1.93 8.33
N LYS A 172 -3.07 -3.12 7.74
CA LYS A 172 -2.22 -4.24 8.15
C LYS A 172 -0.76 -3.96 7.85
N PHE A 173 -0.50 -3.45 6.65
CA PHE A 173 0.82 -3.03 6.24
C PHE A 173 0.79 -1.63 5.66
N ALA A 174 1.84 -0.84 5.94
CA ALA A 174 2.28 0.19 5.01
C ALA A 174 3.46 -0.35 4.20
N ILE A 175 3.44 -0.14 2.89
CA ILE A 175 4.56 -0.47 2.01
C ILE A 175 5.22 0.83 1.59
N TRP A 176 6.54 0.91 1.78
CA TRP A 176 7.36 2.05 1.38
C TRP A 176 8.34 1.65 0.29
N ILE A 177 8.18 2.19 -0.92
CA ILE A 177 9.14 2.03 -2.03
C ILE A 177 9.48 3.41 -2.57
N GLN A 178 10.55 3.97 -2.03
CA GLN A 178 11.00 5.33 -2.33
C GLN A 178 12.48 5.47 -2.02
N GLY A 179 13.14 6.42 -2.69
CA GLY A 179 14.48 6.87 -2.34
C GLY A 179 15.33 7.23 -3.56
N GLU A 180 14.83 6.97 -4.76
CA GLU A 180 15.59 7.21 -5.99
C GLU A 180 15.85 8.70 -6.21
N ALA A 181 14.94 9.59 -5.78
CA ALA A 181 15.17 11.04 -5.83
C ALA A 181 16.40 11.45 -4.99
N GLU A 182 16.48 10.99 -3.74
CA GLU A 182 17.62 11.22 -2.84
C GLU A 182 18.90 10.48 -3.25
N GLY A 183 18.76 9.36 -3.96
CA GLY A 183 19.87 8.62 -4.57
C GLY A 183 20.37 9.23 -5.90
N SER A 184 19.75 10.32 -6.37
CA SER A 184 20.08 10.99 -7.62
C SER A 184 20.61 12.41 -7.40
N THR A 185 21.35 12.94 -8.39
CA THR A 185 21.85 14.32 -8.39
C THR A 185 20.95 15.31 -9.13
N LEU A 186 19.76 14.87 -9.59
CA LEU A 186 18.88 15.64 -10.49
C LEU A 186 18.59 17.05 -10.01
N LYS A 187 18.42 17.22 -8.70
CA LYS A 187 17.98 18.50 -8.11
C LYS A 187 19.13 19.35 -7.59
N THR A 188 20.00 18.75 -6.79
CA THR A 188 20.98 19.50 -5.98
C THR A 188 22.41 19.37 -6.51
N GLY A 189 22.65 18.50 -7.50
CA GLY A 189 24.00 18.09 -7.88
C GLY A 189 24.69 17.18 -6.84
N GLN A 190 23.97 16.79 -5.78
CA GLN A 190 24.43 15.94 -4.69
C GLN A 190 23.38 14.87 -4.39
N THR A 191 23.73 13.86 -3.60
CA THR A 191 22.80 12.84 -3.07
C THR A 191 22.61 13.02 -1.58
N ALA A 192 21.53 12.47 -1.01
CA ALA A 192 21.33 12.50 0.44
C ALA A 192 22.39 11.64 1.13
N THR A 193 22.73 12.02 2.36
CA THR A 193 23.52 11.14 3.23
C THR A 193 22.62 10.06 3.82
N GLN A 194 23.22 8.93 4.21
CA GLN A 194 22.51 7.87 4.94
C GLN A 194 21.79 8.42 6.17
N SER A 195 22.46 9.26 6.96
CA SER A 195 21.89 9.83 8.18
C SER A 195 20.71 10.77 7.92
N ALA A 196 20.78 11.60 6.88
CA ALA A 196 19.70 12.52 6.52
C ALA A 196 18.46 11.74 6.07
N TYR A 197 18.63 10.72 5.22
CA TYR A 197 17.52 9.89 4.77
C TYR A 197 16.90 9.10 5.93
N ALA A 198 17.73 8.47 6.78
CA ALA A 198 17.25 7.72 7.94
C ALA A 198 16.44 8.60 8.90
N ALA A 199 16.95 9.80 9.24
CA ALA A 199 16.24 10.74 10.11
C ALA A 199 14.92 11.23 9.48
N GLY A 200 14.91 11.48 8.17
CA GLY A 200 13.69 11.82 7.44
C GLY A 200 12.68 10.69 7.45
N PHE A 201 13.14 9.44 7.29
CA PHE A 201 12.25 8.29 7.22
C PHE A 201 11.65 7.96 8.60
N GLU A 202 12.44 8.06 9.67
CA GLU A 202 11.94 8.01 11.05
C GLU A 202 10.88 9.07 11.31
N THR A 203 11.12 10.31 10.85
CA THR A 203 10.16 11.41 10.98
C THR A 203 8.85 11.11 10.23
N LEU A 204 8.93 10.51 9.03
CA LEU A 204 7.77 10.09 8.27
C LEU A 204 6.95 9.05 9.04
N LEU A 205 7.61 8.00 9.57
CA LEU A 205 6.97 6.92 10.31
C LEU A 205 6.30 7.44 11.59
N GLN A 206 6.98 8.29 12.36
CA GLN A 206 6.40 8.93 13.55
C GLN A 206 5.13 9.73 13.23
N ARG A 207 5.14 10.49 12.14
CA ARG A 207 3.96 11.25 11.69
C ARG A 207 2.85 10.35 11.17
N LEU A 208 3.18 9.26 10.49
CA LEU A 208 2.20 8.27 10.03
C LEU A 208 1.51 7.59 11.23
N PHE A 209 2.29 7.01 12.15
CA PHE A 209 1.78 6.27 13.31
C PHE A 209 1.05 7.14 14.34
N SER A 210 1.36 8.44 14.41
CA SER A 210 0.59 9.37 15.24
C SER A 210 -0.77 9.73 14.64
N ALA A 211 -0.98 9.50 13.33
CA ALA A 211 -2.19 9.92 12.62
C ALA A 211 -3.14 8.77 12.28
N VAL A 212 -2.64 7.55 12.10
CA VAL A 212 -3.39 6.35 11.67
C VAL A 212 -2.81 5.09 12.31
N GLN A 213 -3.58 4.00 12.31
CA GLN A 213 -3.12 2.68 12.74
C GLN A 213 -2.47 1.96 11.57
N VAL A 214 -1.21 1.56 11.74
CA VAL A 214 -0.48 0.69 10.82
C VAL A 214 0.20 -0.37 11.67
N GLU A 215 -0.11 -1.64 11.46
CA GLU A 215 0.45 -2.72 12.28
C GLU A 215 1.93 -2.95 11.95
N ASN A 216 2.23 -3.11 10.66
CA ASN A 216 3.55 -3.47 10.17
C ASN A 216 3.98 -2.55 9.01
N VAL A 217 5.29 -2.39 8.80
CA VAL A 217 5.83 -1.67 7.64
C VAL A 217 6.78 -2.54 6.86
N VAL A 218 6.58 -2.62 5.55
CA VAL A 218 7.51 -3.31 4.66
C VAL A 218 8.17 -2.30 3.75
N VAL A 219 9.50 -2.26 3.77
CA VAL A 219 10.30 -1.42 2.90
C VAL A 219 10.76 -2.25 1.71
N GLY A 220 10.30 -1.90 0.51
CA GLY A 220 10.87 -2.46 -0.71
C GLY A 220 12.14 -1.70 -1.06
N GLY A 221 13.27 -2.39 -1.00
CA GLY A 221 14.57 -1.80 -1.27
C GLY A 221 14.66 -1.24 -2.68
N LEU A 222 15.51 -0.24 -2.84
CA LEU A 222 15.90 0.23 -4.16
C LEU A 222 16.65 -0.90 -4.89
N GLY A 223 16.22 -1.25 -6.09
CA GLY A 223 16.88 -2.29 -6.90
C GLY A 223 18.22 -1.84 -7.46
N HIS A 224 18.85 -2.75 -8.20
CA HIS A 224 20.19 -2.51 -8.73
C HIS A 224 20.19 -1.37 -9.77
N LEU A 225 21.19 -0.48 -9.71
CA LEU A 225 21.50 0.45 -10.78
C LEU A 225 22.46 -0.22 -11.76
N ASP A 226 21.97 -0.59 -12.95
CA ASP A 226 22.84 -1.04 -14.04
C ASP A 226 23.72 0.14 -14.48
N ASN A 227 24.99 0.11 -14.06
CA ASN A 227 26.09 0.97 -14.52
C ASN A 227 25.77 2.46 -14.71
N GLY A 228 25.71 3.21 -13.60
CA GLY A 228 26.13 4.63 -13.54
C GLY A 228 25.48 5.60 -14.55
N GLN A 229 24.30 5.28 -15.06
CA GLN A 229 23.54 6.21 -15.90
C GLN A 229 23.15 7.39 -15.01
N ALA A 230 23.80 8.54 -15.25
CA ALA A 230 23.37 9.79 -14.67
C ALA A 230 21.86 9.94 -14.90
N PRO A 231 21.09 10.33 -13.87
CA PRO A 231 21.54 11.06 -12.69
C PRO A 231 21.79 10.21 -11.42
N PHE A 232 21.69 8.88 -11.50
CA PHE A 232 21.73 8.02 -10.32
C PHE A 232 23.17 7.68 -9.92
N ILE A 233 23.52 7.96 -8.66
CA ILE A 233 24.89 7.83 -8.17
C ILE A 233 25.00 6.58 -7.30
N PRO A 234 25.87 5.60 -7.61
CA PRO A 234 25.98 4.36 -6.84
C PRO A 234 26.19 4.57 -5.34
N GLN A 235 27.00 5.56 -4.96
CA GLN A 235 27.25 5.88 -3.54
C GLN A 235 25.99 6.44 -2.86
N GLY A 236 25.26 7.33 -3.53
CA GLY A 236 24.00 7.87 -3.00
C GLY A 236 22.96 6.77 -2.85
N TRP A 237 22.80 5.93 -3.88
CA TRP A 237 21.90 4.79 -3.85
C TRP A 237 22.18 3.81 -2.70
N ALA A 238 23.46 3.46 -2.51
CA ALA A 238 23.89 2.62 -1.40
C ALA A 238 23.62 3.28 -0.04
N ALA A 239 23.79 4.60 0.08
CA ALA A 239 23.47 5.33 1.29
C ALA A 239 21.96 5.29 1.63
N ILE A 240 21.09 5.36 0.62
CA ILE A 240 19.64 5.25 0.83
C ILE A 240 19.25 3.83 1.27
N VAL A 241 19.77 2.80 0.59
CA VAL A 241 19.53 1.40 0.98
C VAL A 241 20.02 1.13 2.40
N ALA A 242 21.21 1.61 2.75
CA ALA A 242 21.75 1.48 4.11
C ALA A 242 20.88 2.22 5.15
N ALA A 243 20.33 3.38 4.80
CA ALA A 243 19.41 4.12 5.67
C ALA A 243 18.10 3.37 5.90
N GLN A 244 17.51 2.81 4.84
CA GLN A 244 16.31 1.98 4.92
C GLN A 244 16.54 0.75 5.80
N GLN A 245 17.65 0.04 5.60
CA GLN A 245 18.02 -1.12 6.41
C GLN A 245 18.27 -0.73 7.88
N GLN A 246 18.94 0.39 8.12
CA GLN A 246 19.18 0.91 9.47
C GLN A 246 17.86 1.18 10.21
N VAL A 247 16.91 1.86 9.55
CA VAL A 247 15.59 2.13 10.15
C VAL A 247 14.85 0.82 10.38
N VAL A 248 14.75 -0.05 9.39
CA VAL A 248 14.07 -1.35 9.55
C VAL A 248 14.66 -2.16 10.72
N ALA A 249 15.99 -2.24 10.84
CA ALA A 249 16.65 -2.97 11.92
C ALA A 249 16.38 -2.40 13.32
N ALA A 250 15.96 -1.14 13.41
CA ALA A 250 15.61 -0.49 14.67
C ALA A 250 14.16 -0.74 15.13
N HIS A 251 13.29 -1.30 14.28
CA HIS A 251 11.86 -1.48 14.55
C HIS A 251 11.42 -2.94 14.38
N ALA A 252 10.86 -3.53 15.43
CA ALA A 252 10.48 -4.96 15.44
C ALA A 252 9.30 -5.31 14.51
N ASN A 253 8.47 -4.33 14.14
CA ASN A 253 7.32 -4.49 13.25
C ASN A 253 7.64 -4.08 11.80
N MET A 254 8.92 -4.10 11.43
CA MET A 254 9.38 -3.73 10.10
C MET A 254 10.17 -4.84 9.43
N ALA A 255 10.01 -4.96 8.11
CA ALA A 255 10.80 -5.86 7.28
C ALA A 255 11.35 -5.13 6.05
N PHE A 256 12.56 -5.52 5.64
CA PHE A 256 13.20 -5.02 4.44
C PHE A 256 13.18 -6.10 3.38
N ALA A 257 12.46 -5.85 2.29
CA ALA A 257 12.50 -6.70 1.11
C ALA A 257 13.61 -6.17 0.20
N ALA A 258 14.78 -6.81 0.24
CA ALA A 258 15.85 -6.50 -0.69
C ALA A 258 15.35 -6.75 -2.11
N ALA A 259 15.48 -5.77 -2.98
CA ALA A 259 15.17 -5.96 -4.39
C ALA A 259 16.16 -6.99 -4.97
N ALA A 260 15.62 -8.02 -5.61
CA ALA A 260 16.42 -9.06 -6.24
C ALA A 260 17.45 -8.47 -7.24
N PHE A 261 18.62 -9.10 -7.32
CA PHE A 261 19.60 -8.74 -8.32
C PHE A 261 19.06 -9.08 -9.73
N GLY A 262 19.25 -8.17 -10.69
CA GLY A 262 18.83 -8.39 -12.08
C GLY A 262 17.37 -8.04 -12.41
N LEU A 263 16.69 -7.24 -11.57
CA LEU A 263 15.42 -6.62 -11.97
C LEU A 263 15.64 -5.67 -13.15
N GLU A 264 15.06 -6.00 -14.30
CA GLU A 264 15.12 -5.24 -15.53
C GLU A 264 14.44 -3.87 -15.39
N GLN A 265 15.07 -2.86 -15.98
CA GLN A 265 14.57 -1.49 -16.02
C GLN A 265 14.18 -1.07 -17.44
N LEU A 266 13.18 -0.19 -17.55
CA LEU A 266 12.68 0.38 -18.80
C LEU A 266 13.51 1.57 -19.28
N ASP A 267 13.98 2.40 -18.35
CA ASP A 267 14.55 3.72 -18.62
C ASP A 267 15.65 4.14 -17.63
N GLY A 268 16.28 3.16 -16.98
CA GLY A 268 17.35 3.43 -16.00
C GLY A 268 16.86 3.85 -14.60
N GLY A 269 15.54 3.94 -14.37
CA GLY A 269 14.97 4.22 -13.05
C GLY A 269 13.68 3.46 -12.72
N HIS A 270 12.96 2.94 -13.72
CA HIS A 270 11.69 2.23 -13.53
C HIS A 270 11.76 0.77 -13.95
N TYR A 271 11.17 -0.13 -13.16
CA TYR A 271 11.13 -1.56 -13.49
C TYR A 271 10.19 -1.92 -14.66
N THR A 272 10.48 -3.03 -15.34
CA THR A 272 9.53 -3.68 -16.25
C THR A 272 8.32 -4.26 -15.48
N GLY A 273 7.25 -4.63 -16.18
CA GLY A 273 6.09 -5.29 -15.54
C GLY A 273 6.46 -6.59 -14.80
N ALA A 274 7.35 -7.41 -15.40
CA ALA A 274 7.85 -8.63 -14.77
C ALA A 274 8.68 -8.32 -13.51
N SER A 275 9.55 -7.32 -13.58
CA SER A 275 10.39 -6.94 -12.44
C SER A 275 9.60 -6.32 -11.29
N ARG A 276 8.51 -5.59 -11.59
CA ARG A 276 7.55 -5.14 -10.57
C ARG A 276 6.83 -6.31 -9.91
N ALA A 277 6.43 -7.34 -10.66
CA ALA A 277 5.82 -8.54 -10.11
C ALA A 277 6.79 -9.28 -9.18
N TRP A 278 8.06 -9.43 -9.56
CA TRP A 278 9.08 -10.05 -8.70
C TRP A 278 9.33 -9.24 -7.43
N GLN A 279 9.54 -7.93 -7.53
CA GLN A 279 9.68 -7.07 -6.35
C GLN A 279 8.46 -7.19 -5.43
N ALA A 280 7.27 -7.22 -5.99
CA ALA A 280 6.04 -7.39 -5.23
C ALA A 280 5.93 -8.74 -4.51
N ALA A 281 6.42 -9.83 -5.11
CA ALA A 281 6.49 -11.13 -4.47
C ALA A 281 7.47 -11.14 -3.28
N ASP A 282 8.63 -10.50 -3.44
CA ASP A 282 9.62 -10.37 -2.35
C ASP A 282 9.08 -9.51 -1.20
N VAL A 283 8.41 -8.40 -1.53
CA VAL A 283 7.75 -7.53 -0.54
C VAL A 283 6.60 -8.25 0.16
N ALA A 284 5.80 -9.07 -0.54
CA ALA A 284 4.77 -9.88 0.08
C ALA A 284 5.35 -10.98 0.99
N THR A 285 6.47 -11.60 0.59
CA THR A 285 7.18 -12.58 1.42
C THR A 285 7.72 -11.94 2.70
N ALA A 286 8.28 -10.73 2.60
CA ALA A 286 8.69 -9.95 3.76
C ALA A 286 7.49 -9.57 4.66
N ALA A 287 6.34 -9.22 4.06
CA ALA A 287 5.11 -8.94 4.81
C ALA A 287 4.63 -10.16 5.60
N LEU A 288 4.64 -11.34 4.97
CA LEU A 288 4.26 -12.61 5.62
C LEU A 288 5.20 -12.97 6.79
N SER A 289 6.45 -12.52 6.79
CA SER A 289 7.38 -12.76 7.92
C SER A 289 7.04 -11.94 9.18
N LEU A 290 6.14 -10.96 9.06
CA LEU A 290 5.66 -10.11 10.15
C LEU A 290 4.26 -10.50 10.66
N MET A 291 3.66 -11.58 10.13
CA MET A 291 2.38 -12.13 10.56
C MET A 291 2.57 -13.27 11.56
#